data_AF-Q3M4G0-F1
#
_entry.id   AF-Q3M4G0-F1
#
_cell.length_a   1.000
_cell.length_b   1.000
_cell.length_c   1.000
_cell.angle_alpha   90.00
_cell.angle_beta   90.00
_cell.angle_gamma   90.00
#
_symmetry.space_group_name_H-M   'P 1'
#
loop_
_entity.id
_entity.type
_entity.pdbx_description
1 polymer ?
#
loop_
_entity_poly.entity_id
_entity_poly.type
_entity_poly.pdbx_seq_one_letter_code
_entity_poly.pdbx_strand_id
1 'polypeptide(L)'
;MNIGSSGEQQLSHTEKVIVICPNCSQKLRTPIDRGELRLACPKCKHNWQWSPGTNITIQIERIKEKLEKARQLQSVQNQLYQEFYPSTDPLNYSFKFNPPLSSHKIDAWETKYNTFLPVEYRSFLEQIGNGGGDVHGMEMLRLEDWAVGLCFGDEDKALIAPSQPCLLLEEYQSDEAWERWLVEIAGEHWEQKYEQELWSPQFGTITVSKDECGPFGFMVLNGSLKGRIGWFLGDWGPPTFESSATFLDWYELWLDGLIAI
;
A
#
# COMPACT_ATOMS: atom_id res chain seq x y z
N MET A 1 4.05 -4.17 59.13
CA MET A 1 2.94 -4.17 58.14
C MET A 1 3.57 -3.85 56.80
N ASN A 2 3.58 -4.84 55.90
CA ASN A 2 4.01 -4.69 54.51
C ASN A 2 2.91 -3.95 53.74
N ILE A 3 3.28 -2.96 52.94
CA ILE A 3 2.47 -2.51 51.81
C ILE A 3 3.41 -2.49 50.61
N GLY A 4 3.16 -3.41 49.68
CA GLY A 4 4.07 -3.80 48.62
C GLY A 4 4.16 -2.80 47.47
N SER A 5 5.33 -2.81 46.84
CA SER A 5 5.60 -2.28 45.51
C SER A 5 4.86 -3.11 44.46
N SER A 6 3.84 -2.55 43.83
CA SER A 6 3.27 -3.08 42.59
C SER A 6 4.15 -2.66 41.42
N GLY A 7 4.99 -3.58 40.95
CA GLY A 7 5.65 -3.47 39.67
C GLY A 7 4.62 -3.65 38.55
N GLU A 8 4.37 -2.59 37.79
CA GLU A 8 3.63 -2.67 36.55
C GLU A 8 4.50 -3.36 35.49
N GLN A 9 4.06 -4.55 35.10
CA GLN A 9 4.65 -5.33 34.02
C GLN A 9 4.38 -4.61 32.69
N GLN A 10 5.43 -4.03 32.10
CA GLN A 10 5.46 -3.68 30.68
C GLN A 10 5.28 -4.97 29.86
N LEU A 11 4.06 -5.21 29.38
CA LEU A 11 3.80 -6.21 28.36
C LEU A 11 4.38 -5.70 27.04
N SER A 12 5.60 -6.15 26.72
CA SER A 12 6.20 -5.93 25.39
C SER A 12 5.37 -6.68 24.36
N HIS A 13 4.50 -5.98 23.63
CA HIS A 13 3.81 -6.56 22.48
C HIS A 13 4.85 -6.83 21.38
N THR A 14 5.30 -8.08 21.29
CA THR A 14 6.16 -8.52 20.20
C THR A 14 5.33 -8.60 18.94
N GLU A 15 5.61 -7.71 17.97
CA GLU A 15 4.99 -7.76 16.64
C GLU A 15 5.37 -9.08 15.94
N LYS A 16 4.40 -9.74 15.30
CA LYS A 16 4.55 -11.09 14.72
C LYS A 16 4.01 -11.11 13.30
N VAL A 17 4.75 -11.72 12.39
CA VAL A 17 4.35 -11.94 10.99
C VAL A 17 4.07 -13.41 10.72
N ILE A 18 3.23 -13.70 9.72
CA ILE A 18 3.02 -15.05 9.20
C ILE A 18 4.09 -15.35 8.14
N VAL A 19 4.90 -16.37 8.36
CA VAL A 19 5.90 -16.89 7.41
C VAL A 19 5.41 -18.22 6.83
N ILE A 20 5.58 -18.41 5.53
CA ILE A 20 5.21 -19.66 4.85
C ILE A 20 6.46 -20.54 4.71
N CYS A 21 6.35 -21.79 5.14
CA CYS A 21 7.40 -22.78 4.97
C CYS A 21 7.62 -23.06 3.46
N PRO A 22 8.84 -22.92 2.93
CA PRO A 22 9.11 -23.08 1.50
C PRO A 22 8.92 -24.53 1.00
N ASN A 23 9.04 -25.52 1.88
CA ASN A 23 8.92 -26.93 1.51
C ASN A 23 7.49 -27.51 1.53
N CYS A 24 6.55 -26.93 2.33
CA CYS A 24 5.23 -27.57 2.53
C CYS A 24 4.07 -26.59 2.75
N SER A 25 4.33 -25.29 2.54
CA SER A 25 3.37 -24.19 2.64
C SER A 25 2.70 -24.01 4.01
N GLN A 26 3.25 -24.62 5.07
CA GLN A 26 2.79 -24.40 6.44
C GLN A 26 2.98 -22.94 6.85
N LYS A 27 1.97 -22.33 7.47
CA LYS A 27 2.04 -20.99 8.08
C LYS A 27 2.67 -21.07 9.48
N LEU A 28 3.66 -20.22 9.76
CA LEU A 28 4.35 -20.07 11.05
C LEU A 28 4.19 -18.62 11.53
N ARG A 29 3.97 -18.41 12.83
CA ARG A 29 4.02 -17.07 13.44
C ARG A 29 5.44 -16.79 13.91
N THR A 30 6.06 -15.76 13.36
CA THR A 30 7.47 -15.43 13.61
C THR A 30 7.59 -14.01 14.16
N PRO A 31 8.36 -13.78 15.25
CA PRO A 31 8.57 -12.44 15.79
C PRO A 31 9.48 -11.61 14.87
N ILE A 32 9.11 -10.35 14.63
CA ILE A 32 9.80 -9.47 13.67
C ILE A 32 10.98 -8.72 14.32
N ASP A 33 10.93 -8.54 15.63
CA ASP A 33 11.91 -7.78 16.43
C ASP A 33 13.24 -8.52 16.68
N ARG A 34 13.33 -9.80 16.32
CA ARG A 34 14.51 -10.64 16.60
C ARG A 34 15.55 -10.68 15.50
N GLY A 35 15.39 -9.88 14.44
CA GLY A 35 16.31 -9.91 13.31
C GLY A 35 16.37 -11.29 12.65
N GLU A 36 17.54 -11.67 12.13
CA GLU A 36 17.72 -12.96 11.45
C GLU A 36 17.49 -14.15 12.41
N LEU A 37 16.54 -15.02 12.06
CA LEU A 37 16.16 -16.23 12.78
C LEU A 37 16.39 -17.48 11.94
N ARG A 38 16.79 -18.57 12.60
CA ARG A 38 16.71 -19.90 12.02
C ARG A 38 15.34 -20.50 12.35
N LEU A 39 14.47 -20.63 11.35
CA LEU A 39 13.14 -21.22 11.51
C LEU A 39 13.15 -22.71 11.23
N ALA A 40 12.31 -23.44 11.96
CA ALA A 40 12.08 -24.87 11.77
C ALA A 40 10.59 -25.10 11.53
N CYS A 41 10.23 -25.69 10.41
CA CYS A 41 8.84 -26.00 10.11
C CYS A 41 8.33 -27.10 11.07
N PRO A 42 7.26 -26.87 11.84
CA PRO A 42 6.73 -27.90 12.75
C PRO A 42 6.21 -29.12 11.98
N LYS A 43 5.72 -28.90 10.75
CA LYS A 43 5.12 -29.91 9.86
C LYS A 43 6.15 -30.78 9.14
N CYS A 44 7.07 -30.18 8.38
CA CYS A 44 8.03 -30.94 7.54
C CYS A 44 9.47 -30.98 8.07
N LYS A 45 9.75 -30.34 9.22
CA LYS A 45 11.10 -30.23 9.82
C LYS A 45 12.17 -29.55 8.95
N HIS A 46 11.78 -28.97 7.81
CA HIS A 46 12.67 -28.13 7.01
C HIS A 46 13.15 -26.94 7.84
N ASN A 47 14.44 -26.64 7.75
CA ASN A 47 15.09 -25.54 8.46
C ASN A 47 15.64 -24.54 7.46
N TRP A 48 15.40 -23.26 7.66
CA TRP A 48 15.90 -22.18 6.80
C TRP A 48 16.28 -20.95 7.63
N GLN A 49 17.19 -20.14 7.09
CA GLN A 49 17.42 -18.78 7.59
C GLN A 49 16.29 -17.88 7.11
N TRP A 50 15.76 -17.08 8.03
CA TRP A 50 14.72 -16.11 7.79
C TRP A 50 15.14 -14.80 8.41
N SER A 51 15.03 -13.71 7.68
CA SER A 51 15.10 -12.37 8.23
C SER A 51 13.74 -11.68 8.13
N PRO A 52 13.45 -10.73 9.02
CA PRO A 52 12.46 -9.68 8.77
C PRO A 52 12.75 -9.08 7.40
N GLY A 53 11.81 -9.24 6.46
CA GLY A 53 12.00 -8.86 5.06
C GLY A 53 12.24 -10.01 4.07
N THR A 54 12.60 -11.23 4.50
CA THR A 54 12.74 -12.39 3.59
C THR A 54 11.44 -12.69 2.84
N ASN A 55 10.29 -12.59 3.52
CA ASN A 55 8.99 -12.74 2.86
C ASN A 55 8.77 -11.65 1.78
N ILE A 56 9.21 -10.43 2.06
CA ILE A 56 9.09 -9.28 1.16
C ILE A 56 10.00 -9.49 -0.06
N THR A 57 11.26 -9.87 0.12
CA THR A 57 12.17 -10.17 -1.00
C THR A 57 11.63 -11.29 -1.88
N ILE A 58 11.15 -12.39 -1.28
CA ILE A 58 10.55 -13.49 -2.05
C ILE A 58 9.30 -13.01 -2.81
N GLN A 59 8.46 -12.16 -2.19
CA GLN A 59 7.29 -11.58 -2.84
C GLN A 59 7.66 -10.65 -3.99
N ILE A 60 8.69 -9.82 -3.83
CA ILE A 60 9.23 -8.97 -4.90
C ILE A 60 9.70 -9.81 -6.09
N GLU A 61 10.41 -10.91 -5.86
CA GLU A 61 10.84 -11.80 -6.96
C GLU A 61 9.64 -12.43 -7.67
N ARG A 62 8.61 -12.89 -6.94
CA ARG A 62 7.36 -13.35 -7.58
C ARG A 62 6.69 -12.25 -8.40
N ILE A 63 6.65 -11.01 -7.90
CA ILE A 63 6.07 -9.87 -8.62
C ILE A 63 6.85 -9.61 -9.91
N LYS A 64 8.19 -9.65 -9.89
CA LYS A 64 9.02 -9.51 -11.11
C LYS A 64 8.71 -10.61 -12.12
N GLU A 65 8.57 -11.86 -11.69
CA GLU A 65 8.18 -12.98 -12.55
C GLU A 65 6.79 -12.75 -13.18
N LYS A 66 5.82 -12.31 -12.38
CA LYS A 66 4.45 -12.00 -12.85
C LYS A 66 4.42 -10.84 -13.83
N LEU A 67 5.21 -9.79 -13.60
CA LEU A 67 5.36 -8.66 -14.52
C LEU A 67 5.92 -9.09 -15.88
N GLU A 68 6.94 -9.93 -15.88
CA GLU A 68 7.51 -10.48 -17.11
C GLU A 68 6.49 -11.37 -17.84
N LYS A 69 5.74 -12.21 -17.11
CA LYS A 69 4.66 -13.00 -17.70
C LYS A 69 3.55 -12.12 -18.29
N ALA A 70 3.10 -11.10 -17.57
CA ALA A 70 2.10 -10.14 -18.06
C ALA A 70 2.58 -9.43 -19.33
N ARG A 71 3.86 -9.00 -19.36
CA ARG A 71 4.48 -8.41 -20.55
C ARG A 71 4.46 -9.36 -21.75
N GLN A 72 4.72 -10.65 -21.54
CA GLN A 72 4.68 -11.67 -22.60
C GLN A 72 3.26 -11.93 -23.12
N LEU A 73 2.25 -11.83 -22.26
CA LEU A 73 0.85 -12.03 -22.62
C LEU A 73 0.22 -10.80 -23.29
N GLN A 74 0.87 -9.63 -23.22
CA GLN A 74 0.33 -8.37 -23.75
C GLN A 74 -0.13 -8.47 -25.20
N SER A 75 0.65 -9.10 -26.09
CA SER A 75 0.26 -9.20 -27.51
C SER A 75 -0.99 -10.05 -27.71
N VAL A 76 -1.14 -11.12 -26.93
CA VAL A 76 -2.32 -12.01 -26.98
C VAL A 76 -3.55 -11.28 -26.43
N GLN A 77 -3.39 -10.55 -25.32
CA GLN A 77 -4.44 -9.74 -24.73
C GLN A 77 -4.92 -8.64 -25.68
N ASN A 78 -3.99 -7.93 -26.34
CA ASN A 78 -4.32 -6.91 -27.32
C ASN A 78 -5.06 -7.49 -28.53
N GLN A 79 -4.65 -8.68 -29.01
CA GLN A 79 -5.36 -9.36 -30.09
C GLN A 79 -6.80 -9.71 -29.67
N LEU A 80 -6.98 -10.35 -28.51
CA LEU A 80 -8.31 -10.72 -28.01
C LEU A 80 -9.19 -9.48 -27.80
N TYR A 81 -8.66 -8.41 -27.19
CA TYR A 81 -9.41 -7.18 -26.96
C TYR A 81 -9.88 -6.56 -28.29
N GLN A 82 -9.03 -6.55 -29.31
CA GLN A 82 -9.39 -6.05 -30.64
C GLN A 82 -10.40 -6.93 -31.38
N GLU A 83 -10.45 -8.24 -31.12
CA GLU A 83 -11.49 -9.13 -31.64
C GLU A 83 -12.87 -8.80 -31.03
N PHE A 84 -12.93 -8.45 -29.74
CA PHE A 84 -14.17 -8.06 -29.06
C PHE A 84 -14.58 -6.60 -29.28
N TYR A 85 -13.61 -5.69 -29.43
CA TYR A 85 -13.81 -4.25 -29.55
C TYR A 85 -13.07 -3.65 -30.77
N PRO A 86 -13.43 -4.04 -32.00
CA PRO A 86 -12.69 -3.71 -33.23
C PRO A 86 -12.70 -2.22 -33.62
N SER A 87 -13.51 -1.40 -32.94
CA SER A 87 -13.59 0.05 -33.15
C SER A 87 -12.85 0.88 -32.09
N THR A 88 -12.16 0.22 -31.15
CA THR A 88 -11.39 0.88 -30.09
C THR A 88 -9.90 0.80 -30.39
N ASP A 89 -9.12 1.77 -29.93
CA ASP A 89 -7.67 1.68 -30.04
C ASP A 89 -7.13 0.49 -29.23
N PRO A 90 -6.01 -0.13 -29.65
CA PRO A 90 -5.34 -1.16 -28.87
C PRO A 90 -5.03 -0.64 -27.47
N LEU A 91 -5.05 -1.55 -26.49
CA LEU A 91 -4.72 -1.17 -25.14
C LEU A 91 -3.24 -0.75 -25.08
N ASN A 92 -3.00 0.51 -24.71
CA ASN A 92 -1.69 1.14 -24.76
C ASN A 92 -0.93 0.93 -23.44
N TYR A 93 -0.67 -0.31 -23.06
CA TYR A 93 0.08 -0.60 -21.83
C TYR A 93 1.58 -0.48 -22.06
N SER A 94 2.26 0.15 -21.11
CA SER A 94 3.71 0.29 -21.06
C SER A 94 4.25 -0.38 -19.79
N PHE A 95 4.82 -1.58 -19.92
CA PHE A 95 5.59 -2.26 -18.84
C PHE A 95 6.93 -1.57 -18.53
N LYS A 96 7.08 -0.29 -18.87
CA LYS A 96 8.30 0.48 -18.67
C LYS A 96 8.25 1.16 -17.31
N PHE A 97 8.87 0.53 -16.33
CA PHE A 97 9.10 1.12 -15.01
C PHE A 97 10.23 2.13 -15.06
N ASN A 98 10.15 3.14 -14.19
CA ASN A 98 11.28 4.01 -13.92
C ASN A 98 12.34 3.24 -13.12
N PRO A 99 13.63 3.65 -13.19
CA PRO A 99 14.68 3.01 -12.41
C PRO A 99 14.34 2.97 -10.91
N PRO A 100 14.71 1.89 -10.20
CA PRO A 100 14.55 1.83 -8.75
C PRO A 100 15.25 2.97 -8.02
N LEU A 101 14.69 3.38 -6.89
CA LEU A 101 15.29 4.39 -6.01
C LEU A 101 16.36 3.76 -5.12
N SER A 102 17.42 4.52 -4.85
CA SER A 102 18.36 4.18 -3.77
C SER A 102 17.74 4.48 -2.41
N SER A 103 18.10 3.71 -1.38
CA SER A 103 17.69 3.95 0.02
C SER A 103 17.84 5.41 0.45
N HIS A 104 18.98 6.05 0.15
CA HIS A 104 19.23 7.46 0.48
C HIS A 104 18.19 8.44 -0.10
N LYS A 105 17.66 8.17 -1.30
CA LYS A 105 16.62 9.03 -1.90
C LYS A 105 15.30 8.89 -1.16
N ILE A 106 14.96 7.66 -0.76
CA ILE A 106 13.76 7.40 0.03
C ILE A 106 13.92 8.00 1.43
N ASP A 107 15.08 7.82 2.07
CA ASP A 107 15.39 8.41 3.38
C ASP A 107 15.28 9.94 3.34
N ALA A 108 15.75 10.57 2.26
CA ALA A 108 15.63 12.01 2.06
C ALA A 108 14.16 12.45 1.90
N TRP A 109 13.34 11.66 1.20
CA TRP A 109 11.91 11.92 1.09
C TRP A 109 11.21 11.77 2.46
N GLU A 110 11.48 10.68 3.18
CA GLU A 110 10.94 10.42 4.52
C GLU A 110 11.33 11.50 5.52
N THR A 111 12.58 11.95 5.47
CA THR A 111 13.09 13.08 6.28
C THR A 111 12.40 14.39 5.90
N LYS A 112 12.25 14.68 4.59
CA LYS A 112 11.61 15.90 4.10
C LYS A 112 10.17 16.02 4.58
N TYR A 113 9.41 14.92 4.54
CA TYR A 113 7.99 14.90 4.88
C TYR A 113 7.70 14.35 6.28
N ASN A 114 8.73 14.15 7.10
CA ASN A 114 8.64 13.69 8.49
C ASN A 114 7.69 12.48 8.67
N THR A 115 7.87 11.46 7.84
CA THR A 115 7.03 10.25 7.85
C THR A 115 7.83 9.05 7.34
N PHE A 116 7.31 7.85 7.53
CA PHE A 116 7.94 6.62 7.04
C PHE A 116 7.01 5.86 6.12
N LEU A 117 7.52 5.51 4.93
CA LEU A 117 6.82 4.66 3.99
C LEU A 117 6.65 3.25 4.58
N PRO A 118 5.52 2.57 4.31
CA PRO A 118 5.38 1.14 4.55
C PRO A 118 6.53 0.35 3.91
N VAL A 119 7.07 -0.62 4.65
CA VAL A 119 8.29 -1.36 4.24
C VAL A 119 8.10 -2.11 2.92
N GLU A 120 6.88 -2.56 2.64
CA GLU A 120 6.47 -3.20 1.40
C GLU A 120 6.57 -2.24 0.20
N TYR A 121 6.07 -1.02 0.35
CA TYR A 121 6.14 0.01 -0.70
C TYR A 121 7.58 0.52 -0.88
N ARG A 122 8.32 0.69 0.20
CA ARG A 122 9.75 0.99 0.15
C ARG A 122 10.52 -0.06 -0.66
N SER A 123 10.26 -1.34 -0.39
CA SER A 123 10.89 -2.45 -1.11
C SER A 123 10.53 -2.47 -2.60
N PHE A 124 9.29 -2.11 -2.94
CA PHE A 124 8.87 -1.94 -4.34
C PHE A 124 9.69 -0.85 -5.04
N LEU A 125 9.82 0.32 -4.42
CA LEU A 125 10.59 1.44 -4.98
C LEU A 125 12.07 1.11 -5.16
N GLU A 126 12.66 0.36 -4.23
CA GLU A 126 14.09 -0.01 -4.26
C GLU A 126 14.41 -1.17 -5.22
N GLN A 127 13.45 -2.03 -5.54
CA GLN A 127 13.71 -3.29 -6.26
C GLN A 127 12.95 -3.47 -7.57
N ILE A 128 11.83 -2.76 -7.77
CA ILE A 128 11.02 -2.83 -8.99
C ILE A 128 11.15 -1.53 -9.77
N GLY A 129 10.78 -0.38 -9.18
CA GLY A 129 10.89 0.90 -9.87
C GLY A 129 10.20 2.06 -9.16
N ASN A 130 10.63 3.28 -9.48
CA ASN A 130 9.99 4.52 -9.00
C ASN A 130 8.74 4.86 -9.83
N GLY A 131 7.70 4.03 -9.73
CA GLY A 131 6.53 4.13 -10.60
C GLY A 131 6.85 3.84 -12.07
N GLY A 132 6.03 4.37 -12.97
CA GLY A 132 5.91 3.89 -14.35
C GLY A 132 5.16 2.56 -14.39
N GLY A 133 5.26 1.84 -15.50
CA GLY A 133 4.49 0.61 -15.64
C GLY A 133 2.99 0.92 -15.71
N ASP A 134 2.54 1.54 -16.81
CA ASP A 134 1.11 1.54 -17.15
C ASP A 134 0.76 0.13 -17.61
N VAL A 135 0.29 -0.66 -16.66
CA VAL A 135 -0.10 -2.03 -16.92
C VAL A 135 -1.59 -2.07 -16.74
N HIS A 136 -2.31 -2.44 -17.79
CA HIS A 136 -3.76 -2.50 -17.78
C HIS A 136 -4.52 -1.19 -17.45
N GLY A 137 -3.95 -0.03 -17.80
CA GLY A 137 -4.55 1.29 -17.53
C GLY A 137 -4.31 1.79 -16.10
N MET A 138 -3.58 1.01 -15.29
CA MET A 138 -3.14 1.41 -13.95
C MET A 138 -1.66 1.78 -14.02
N GLU A 139 -1.38 3.07 -13.89
CA GLU A 139 -0.03 3.61 -13.80
C GLU A 139 0.39 3.73 -12.33
N MET A 140 1.57 3.22 -11.99
CA MET A 140 2.20 3.53 -10.70
C MET A 140 2.88 4.89 -10.78
N LEU A 141 2.53 5.81 -9.88
CA LEU A 141 3.12 7.15 -9.86
C LEU A 141 4.52 7.12 -9.25
N ARG A 142 5.34 8.10 -9.64
CA ARG A 142 6.64 8.32 -9.01
C ARG A 142 6.42 8.81 -7.58
N LEU A 143 7.35 8.49 -6.68
CA LEU A 143 7.32 8.97 -5.30
C LEU A 143 7.33 10.50 -5.21
N GLU A 144 7.89 11.19 -6.20
CA GLU A 144 7.87 12.65 -6.27
C GLU A 144 6.48 13.23 -6.61
N ASP A 145 5.61 12.43 -7.24
CA ASP A 145 4.26 12.82 -7.68
C ASP A 145 3.17 12.38 -6.68
N TRP A 146 3.59 12.06 -5.44
CA TRP A 146 2.76 11.53 -4.37
C TRP A 146 1.53 12.39 -4.02
N ALA A 147 1.53 13.68 -4.37
CA ALA A 147 0.46 14.62 -4.05
C ALA A 147 -0.57 14.81 -5.19
N VAL A 148 -0.35 14.23 -6.37
CA VAL A 148 -1.15 14.53 -7.58
C VAL A 148 -2.65 14.26 -7.41
N GLY A 149 -3.01 13.23 -6.64
CA GLY A 149 -4.42 12.89 -6.36
C GLY A 149 -4.99 13.55 -5.11
N LEU A 150 -4.25 14.46 -4.46
CA LEU A 150 -4.66 15.08 -3.22
C LEU A 150 -5.24 16.47 -3.51
N CYS A 151 -6.43 16.72 -2.96
CA CYS A 151 -7.21 17.93 -3.16
C CYS A 151 -6.88 18.97 -2.08
N PHE A 152 -5.64 19.44 -2.05
CA PHE A 152 -5.25 20.56 -1.19
C PHE A 152 -5.36 21.88 -1.95
N GLY A 153 -5.97 22.90 -1.33
CA GLY A 153 -6.06 24.25 -1.90
C GLY A 153 -4.74 25.02 -1.90
N ASP A 154 -3.73 24.51 -1.19
CA ASP A 154 -2.41 25.14 -0.98
C ASP A 154 -1.30 24.07 -1.05
N GLU A 155 -0.31 24.31 -1.92
CA GLU A 155 0.83 23.42 -2.14
C GLU A 155 1.67 23.22 -0.87
N ASP A 156 1.77 24.23 0.01
CA ASP A 156 2.52 24.12 1.27
C ASP A 156 1.86 23.13 2.25
N LYS A 157 0.56 22.86 2.10
CA LYS A 157 -0.18 21.92 2.96
C LYS A 157 -0.09 20.49 2.50
N ALA A 158 0.09 20.28 1.20
CA ALA A 158 0.53 18.98 0.73
C ALA A 158 1.81 18.59 1.51
N LEU A 159 2.76 19.50 1.69
CA LEU A 159 4.02 19.18 2.38
C LEU A 159 3.85 18.63 3.81
N ILE A 160 2.79 18.97 4.54
CA ILE A 160 2.56 18.42 5.88
C ILE A 160 1.74 17.12 5.87
N ALA A 161 0.91 16.90 4.84
CA ALA A 161 -0.06 15.81 4.79
C ALA A 161 0.53 14.42 5.05
N PRO A 162 1.71 14.03 4.51
CA PRO A 162 2.28 12.71 4.76
C PRO A 162 2.63 12.42 6.23
N SER A 163 2.89 13.46 7.04
CA SER A 163 3.21 13.33 8.47
C SER A 163 1.98 13.34 9.38
N GLN A 164 0.82 13.74 8.87
CA GLN A 164 -0.41 13.84 9.66
C GLN A 164 -0.98 12.46 9.98
N PRO A 165 -1.74 12.31 11.08
CA PRO A 165 -2.45 11.07 11.36
C PRO A 165 -3.56 10.86 10.31
N CYS A 166 -3.67 9.64 9.77
CA CYS A 166 -4.86 9.23 9.02
C CYS A 166 -5.92 8.77 10.01
N LEU A 167 -7.11 9.33 9.90
CA LEU A 167 -8.26 8.99 10.75
C LEU A 167 -9.29 8.11 10.04
N LEU A 168 -8.99 7.67 8.81
CA LEU A 168 -9.84 6.78 8.03
C LEU A 168 -10.01 5.42 8.71
N LEU A 169 -11.21 4.87 8.60
CA LEU A 169 -11.61 3.56 9.09
C LEU A 169 -12.05 2.68 7.91
N GLU A 170 -12.14 1.37 8.13
CA GLU A 170 -12.55 0.40 7.09
C GLU A 170 -14.09 0.31 6.95
N GLU A 171 -14.82 0.98 7.83
CA GLU A 171 -16.20 0.65 8.21
C GLU A 171 -17.27 1.58 7.60
N TYR A 172 -17.08 2.05 6.36
CA TYR A 172 -18.04 2.95 5.69
C TYR A 172 -19.08 2.24 4.81
N GLN A 173 -19.43 1.01 5.16
CA GLN A 173 -20.15 0.09 4.27
C GLN A 173 -21.68 0.19 4.35
N SER A 174 -22.24 1.04 5.22
CA SER A 174 -23.69 1.28 5.34
C SER A 174 -24.07 2.68 4.86
N ASP A 175 -25.31 2.87 4.40
CA ASP A 175 -25.82 4.18 3.97
C ASP A 175 -25.72 5.23 5.11
N GLU A 176 -25.92 4.82 6.36
CA GLU A 176 -25.81 5.72 7.52
C GLU A 176 -24.36 6.13 7.81
N ALA A 177 -23.41 5.20 7.70
CA ALA A 177 -21.98 5.52 7.81
C ALA A 177 -21.53 6.39 6.63
N TRP A 178 -22.08 6.18 5.44
CA TRP A 178 -21.77 6.94 4.23
C TRP A 178 -22.10 8.43 4.37
N GLU A 179 -23.22 8.79 5.01
CA GLU A 179 -23.58 10.19 5.21
C GLU A 179 -22.82 10.86 6.37
N ARG A 180 -22.32 10.07 7.33
CA ARG A 180 -21.75 10.59 8.58
C ARG A 180 -20.25 10.41 8.73
N TRP A 181 -19.58 9.74 7.79
CA TRP A 181 -18.17 9.38 7.93
C TRP A 181 -17.25 10.56 8.26
N LEU A 182 -17.48 11.74 7.66
CA LEU A 182 -16.70 12.96 7.95
C LEU A 182 -16.91 13.45 9.39
N VAL A 183 -18.14 13.40 9.88
CA VAL A 183 -18.46 13.71 11.29
C VAL A 183 -17.83 12.68 12.23
N GLU A 184 -17.76 11.41 11.83
CA GLU A 184 -17.12 10.36 12.65
C GLU A 184 -15.61 10.57 12.79
N ILE A 185 -14.92 10.94 11.71
CA ILE A 185 -13.45 11.05 11.72
C ILE A 185 -12.95 12.44 12.12
N ALA A 186 -13.70 13.50 11.84
CA ALA A 186 -13.29 14.88 12.11
C ALA A 186 -14.18 15.59 13.13
N GLY A 187 -15.26 14.97 13.60
CA GLY A 187 -16.22 15.55 14.53
C GLY A 187 -17.21 16.50 13.85
N GLU A 188 -18.15 17.00 14.66
CA GLU A 188 -19.05 18.09 14.26
C GLU A 188 -18.24 19.30 13.76
N HIS A 189 -18.76 19.99 12.73
CA HIS A 189 -18.12 21.13 12.05
C HIS A 189 -16.79 20.80 11.34
N TRP A 190 -16.67 19.59 10.79
CA TRP A 190 -15.49 19.21 10.00
C TRP A 190 -15.26 20.16 8.80
N GLU A 191 -16.32 20.73 8.22
CA GLU A 191 -16.25 21.66 7.10
C GLU A 191 -15.41 22.88 7.47
N GLN A 192 -15.63 23.43 8.67
CA GLN A 192 -14.87 24.59 9.16
C GLN A 192 -13.40 24.22 9.39
N LYS A 193 -13.12 23.00 9.86
CA LYS A 193 -11.74 22.50 10.02
C LYS A 193 -11.07 22.30 8.67
N TYR A 194 -11.83 21.87 7.67
CA TYR A 194 -11.36 21.72 6.30
C TYR A 194 -11.08 23.08 5.65
N GLU A 195 -12.02 24.03 5.75
CA GLU A 195 -11.90 25.40 5.24
C GLU A 195 -10.80 26.22 5.92
N GLN A 196 -10.61 26.03 7.23
CA GLN A 196 -9.50 26.60 7.99
C GLN A 196 -8.22 25.78 7.88
N GLU A 197 -8.28 24.70 7.10
CA GLU A 197 -7.13 23.89 6.71
C GLU A 197 -6.41 23.26 7.91
N LEU A 198 -7.17 22.99 8.97
CA LEU A 198 -6.76 22.30 10.19
C LEU A 198 -6.88 20.77 10.02
N TRP A 199 -7.63 20.30 9.02
CA TRP A 199 -7.88 18.88 8.80
C TRP A 199 -8.25 18.58 7.34
N SER A 200 -7.92 17.38 6.86
CA SER A 200 -8.40 16.83 5.59
C SER A 200 -8.57 15.31 5.70
N PRO A 201 -9.57 14.69 5.03
CA PRO A 201 -9.71 13.23 4.98
C PRO A 201 -8.51 12.54 4.32
N GLN A 202 -7.67 13.29 3.59
CA GLN A 202 -6.50 12.78 2.88
C GLN A 202 -5.21 12.86 3.71
N PHE A 203 -5.26 13.40 4.93
CA PHE A 203 -4.12 13.45 5.85
C PHE A 203 -3.58 12.06 6.17
N GLY A 204 -2.26 11.93 6.22
CA GLY A 204 -1.58 10.66 6.44
C GLY A 204 -1.67 9.69 5.27
N THR A 205 -1.99 10.16 4.06
CA THR A 205 -2.02 9.35 2.84
C THR A 205 -1.15 9.95 1.74
N ILE A 206 -0.80 9.12 0.75
CA ILE A 206 -0.14 9.54 -0.48
C ILE A 206 -0.80 8.89 -1.69
N THR A 207 -0.79 9.55 -2.83
CA THR A 207 -1.18 8.94 -4.10
C THR A 207 -0.05 8.03 -4.61
N VAL A 208 -0.40 6.80 -4.98
CA VAL A 208 0.56 5.82 -5.48
C VAL A 208 0.23 5.31 -6.88
N SER A 209 -1.04 5.41 -7.30
CA SER A 209 -1.45 4.99 -8.64
C SER A 209 -2.50 5.92 -9.24
N LYS A 210 -2.64 5.84 -10.55
CA LYS A 210 -3.70 6.49 -11.32
C LYS A 210 -4.30 5.48 -12.28
N ASP A 211 -5.62 5.44 -12.34
CA ASP A 211 -6.37 4.74 -13.39
C ASP A 211 -6.67 5.71 -14.54
N GLU A 212 -6.45 5.32 -15.80
CA GLU A 212 -6.82 6.11 -16.98
C GLU A 212 -8.31 6.44 -17.04
N CYS A 213 -9.17 5.62 -16.41
CA CYS A 213 -10.63 5.75 -16.43
C CYS A 213 -11.25 6.35 -15.17
N GLY A 214 -10.47 6.77 -14.16
CA GLY A 214 -11.09 7.14 -12.89
C GLY A 214 -10.19 7.68 -11.77
N PRO A 215 -10.41 7.24 -10.51
CA PRO A 215 -9.83 7.87 -9.32
C PRO A 215 -8.34 7.55 -9.15
N PHE A 216 -7.69 8.39 -8.35
CA PHE A 216 -6.35 8.15 -7.86
C PHE A 216 -6.35 7.12 -6.73
N GLY A 217 -5.45 6.14 -6.82
CA GLY A 217 -5.23 5.17 -5.76
C GLY A 217 -4.30 5.75 -4.71
N PHE A 218 -4.74 5.76 -3.46
CA PHE A 218 -3.96 6.25 -2.34
C PHE A 218 -3.49 5.12 -1.43
N MET A 219 -2.40 5.36 -0.73
CA MET A 219 -1.87 4.50 0.31
C MET A 219 -1.82 5.25 1.64
N VAL A 220 -2.21 4.56 2.72
CA VAL A 220 -2.15 5.12 4.07
C VAL A 220 -0.74 4.97 4.66
N LEU A 221 -0.18 6.07 5.17
CA LEU A 221 1.16 6.12 5.80
C LEU A 221 1.13 6.03 7.32
N ASN A 222 0.10 6.59 7.96
CA ASN A 222 -0.03 6.70 9.42
C ASN A 222 -1.41 6.21 9.86
N GLY A 223 -1.54 5.68 11.07
CA GLY A 223 -2.83 5.22 11.62
C GLY A 223 -3.07 3.72 11.46
N SER A 224 -4.29 3.27 11.79
CA SER A 224 -4.67 1.85 11.88
C SER A 224 -4.64 1.11 10.54
N LEU A 225 -4.83 1.83 9.44
CA LEU A 225 -4.86 1.28 8.08
C LEU A 225 -3.51 1.42 7.35
N LYS A 226 -2.40 1.68 8.05
CA LYS A 226 -1.07 1.86 7.44
C LYS A 226 -0.73 0.73 6.46
N GLY A 227 -0.30 1.11 5.25
CA GLY A 227 0.07 0.20 4.18
C GLY A 227 -1.09 -0.31 3.31
N ARG A 228 -2.34 -0.02 3.67
CA ARG A 228 -3.53 -0.34 2.87
C ARG A 228 -3.67 0.61 1.69
N ILE A 229 -4.29 0.10 0.63
CA ILE A 229 -4.64 0.84 -0.58
C ILE A 229 -6.13 1.14 -0.59
N GLY A 230 -6.49 2.36 -0.98
CA GLY A 230 -7.87 2.78 -1.10
C GLY A 230 -8.08 3.78 -2.23
N TRP A 231 -9.35 4.11 -2.45
CA TRP A 231 -9.83 4.96 -3.52
C TRP A 231 -10.87 5.94 -2.98
N PHE A 232 -10.70 7.24 -3.22
CA PHE A 232 -11.73 8.22 -2.88
C PHE A 232 -12.84 8.18 -3.93
N LEU A 233 -14.10 8.12 -3.49
CA LEU A 233 -15.27 8.05 -4.35
C LEU A 233 -15.99 9.39 -4.40
N GLY A 234 -15.87 10.09 -5.53
CA GLY A 234 -16.41 11.45 -5.68
C GLY A 234 -15.76 12.44 -4.70
N ASP A 235 -16.27 13.67 -4.66
CA ASP A 235 -15.62 14.75 -3.92
C ASP A 235 -15.73 14.61 -2.39
N TRP A 236 -16.78 13.95 -1.90
CA TRP A 236 -17.10 13.86 -0.46
C TRP A 236 -17.59 12.48 0.00
N GLY A 237 -17.54 11.48 -0.87
CA GLY A 237 -17.86 10.10 -0.47
C GLY A 237 -16.72 9.49 0.35
N PRO A 238 -17.03 8.58 1.29
CA PRO A 238 -16.00 7.84 2.00
C PRO A 238 -15.17 7.01 1.01
N PRO A 239 -13.91 6.75 1.36
CA PRO A 239 -13.05 5.92 0.55
C PRO A 239 -13.48 4.44 0.62
N THR A 240 -13.21 3.71 -0.44
CA THR A 240 -13.18 2.25 -0.42
C THR A 240 -11.76 1.76 -0.22
N PHE A 241 -11.61 0.62 0.45
CA PHE A 241 -10.32 -0.02 0.68
C PHE A 241 -10.24 -1.37 -0.01
N GLU A 242 -9.05 -1.65 -0.51
CA GLU A 242 -8.70 -2.97 -1.03
C GLU A 242 -8.68 -3.99 0.11
N SER A 243 -9.12 -5.21 -0.21
CA SER A 243 -9.16 -6.32 0.76
C SER A 243 -7.76 -6.77 1.23
N SER A 244 -6.73 -6.40 0.47
CA SER A 244 -5.34 -6.73 0.76
C SER A 244 -4.81 -5.91 1.93
N ALA A 245 -4.05 -6.55 2.81
CA ALA A 245 -3.53 -5.93 4.02
C ALA A 245 -2.33 -4.99 3.76
N THR A 246 -1.59 -5.23 2.67
CA THR A 246 -0.37 -4.48 2.33
C THR A 246 -0.35 -4.07 0.86
N PHE A 247 0.49 -3.08 0.54
CA PHE A 247 0.72 -2.65 -0.84
C PHE A 247 1.18 -3.81 -1.75
N LEU A 248 2.14 -4.63 -1.31
CA LEU A 248 2.64 -5.71 -2.16
C LEU A 248 1.62 -6.84 -2.34
N ASP A 249 0.80 -7.14 -1.33
CA ASP A 249 -0.29 -8.11 -1.48
C ASP A 249 -1.33 -7.62 -2.49
N TRP A 250 -1.70 -6.34 -2.43
CA TRP A 250 -2.60 -5.72 -3.40
C TRP A 250 -2.02 -5.78 -4.81
N TYR A 251 -0.77 -5.32 -4.99
CA TYR A 251 -0.13 -5.28 -6.29
C TYR A 251 0.06 -6.69 -6.88
N GLU A 252 0.45 -7.66 -6.05
CA GLU A 252 0.61 -9.05 -6.47
C GLU A 252 -0.73 -9.70 -6.86
N LEU A 253 -1.80 -9.46 -6.10
CA LEU A 253 -3.15 -9.95 -6.40
C LEU A 253 -3.71 -9.35 -7.70
N TRP A 254 -3.46 -8.05 -7.89
CA TRP A 254 -3.83 -7.37 -9.13
C TRP A 254 -3.13 -8.00 -10.34
N LEU A 255 -1.83 -8.27 -10.26
CA LEU A 255 -1.10 -8.98 -11.31
C LEU A 255 -1.63 -10.39 -11.55
N ASP A 256 -2.08 -11.11 -10.52
CA ASP A 256 -2.70 -12.43 -10.68
C ASP A 256 -3.96 -12.37 -11.57
N GLY A 257 -4.78 -11.33 -11.42
CA GLY A 257 -5.94 -11.10 -12.29
C GLY A 257 -5.55 -10.92 -13.76
N LEU A 258 -4.43 -10.25 -14.03
CA LEU A 258 -3.95 -9.99 -15.39
C LEU A 258 -3.38 -11.22 -16.08
N ILE A 259 -2.74 -12.13 -15.33
CA ILE A 259 -2.04 -13.31 -15.90
C ILE A 259 -2.88 -14.60 -15.87
N ALA A 260 -4.13 -14.52 -15.40
CA ALA A 260 -5.07 -15.63 -15.32
C ALA A 260 -5.87 -15.85 -16.62
N ILE A 261 -5.55 -15.11 -17.68
CA ILE A 261 -6.18 -15.15 -19.01
C ILE A 261 -5.65 -16.30 -19.85
#